data_AF-A0A9E2R7D5-F1
#
_entry.id   AF-A0A9E2R7D5-F1
#
_cell.length_a   1.000
_cell.length_b   1.000
_cell.length_c   1.000
_cell.angle_alpha   90.00
_cell.angle_beta   90.00
_cell.angle_gamma   90.00
#
_symmetry.space_group_name_H-M   'P 1'
#
loop_
_entity.id
_entity.type
_entity.pdbx_description
1 polymer ?
#
loop_
_entity_poly.entity_id
_entity_poly.type
_entity_poly.pdbx_seq_one_letter_code
_entity_poly.pdbx_strand_id
1 'polypeptide(L)'
;MADVKVISIGALAANAMWGEKSPVRTGHATTTLIVAGKAKILIDPGLPGPAIAARLAERANLAPESITHVFLTSFHPDTRRGLAAFPKAQWLMSEMERESLGVPLASRLRDEMGRENADQELIAMLKTDVELLARFVAAPDSLAEGVDLFPMPGVTPGMCGVLVPDQKHATLITGDAIPTLEHLERGVMATGAFDVRAAQESFKEAIEIADLMVLGRDNMVVNPTKRLF
;
A
#
# COMPACT_ATOMS: atom_id res chain seq x y z
N MET A 1 -6.28 -22.20 1.57
CA MET A 1 -5.65 -21.45 2.67
C MET A 1 -4.63 -20.51 2.08
N ALA A 2 -4.73 -19.23 2.41
CA ALA A 2 -3.87 -18.20 1.86
C ALA A 2 -2.54 -18.15 2.62
N ASP A 3 -1.43 -17.99 1.91
CA ASP A 3 -0.09 -17.77 2.47
C ASP A 3 0.31 -16.30 2.32
N VAL A 4 0.90 -15.72 3.36
CA VAL A 4 1.35 -14.31 3.37
C VAL A 4 2.86 -14.27 3.53
N LYS A 5 3.54 -13.54 2.64
CA LYS A 5 5.01 -13.43 2.66
C LYS A 5 5.47 -12.02 2.35
N VAL A 6 6.29 -11.46 3.25
CA VAL A 6 7.00 -10.20 2.98
C VAL A 6 8.08 -10.44 1.93
N ILE A 7 8.01 -9.70 0.82
CA ILE A 7 8.94 -9.75 -0.32
C ILE A 7 10.07 -8.75 -0.12
N SER A 8 9.75 -7.53 0.34
CA SER A 8 10.74 -6.52 0.71
C SER A 8 10.20 -5.68 1.85
N ILE A 9 11.04 -5.44 2.86
CA ILE A 9 10.74 -4.57 3.99
C ILE A 9 10.93 -3.12 3.54
N GLY A 10 9.91 -2.30 3.74
CA GLY A 10 9.89 -0.89 3.40
C GLY A 10 10.70 -0.02 4.36
N ALA A 11 10.68 1.28 4.10
CA ALA A 11 11.25 2.29 4.99
C ALA A 11 10.56 3.63 4.79
N LEU A 12 10.46 4.41 5.87
CA LEU A 12 10.13 5.83 5.79
C LEU A 12 11.29 6.61 5.15
N ALA A 13 10.97 7.64 4.37
CA ALA A 13 11.98 8.56 3.84
C ALA A 13 12.61 9.44 4.94
N ALA A 14 11.80 9.77 5.97
CA ALA A 14 12.19 10.45 7.19
C ALA A 14 11.35 9.90 8.35
N ASN A 15 12.00 9.57 9.48
CA ASN A 15 11.34 9.14 10.70
C ASN A 15 11.35 10.27 11.74
N ALA A 16 10.19 10.91 11.94
CA ALA A 16 10.04 11.99 12.91
C ALA A 16 10.38 11.56 14.35
N MET A 17 10.19 10.28 14.69
CA MET A 17 10.52 9.74 16.02
C MET A 17 12.03 9.61 16.24
N TRP A 18 12.83 9.66 15.18
CA TRP A 18 14.28 9.73 15.24
C TRP A 18 14.81 11.16 15.10
N GLY A 19 13.91 12.16 15.05
CA GLY A 19 14.27 13.57 14.88
C GLY A 19 14.55 13.99 13.44
N GLU A 20 14.25 13.14 12.46
CA GLU A 20 14.45 13.45 11.03
C GLU A 20 13.35 14.39 10.54
N LYS A 21 13.73 15.59 10.09
CA LYS A 21 12.80 16.64 9.63
C LYS A 21 12.61 16.69 8.12
N SER A 22 13.47 16.00 7.38
CA SER A 22 13.46 15.93 5.93
C SER A 22 13.90 14.54 5.49
N PRO A 23 13.56 14.11 4.26
CA PRO A 23 14.03 12.84 3.72
C PRO A 23 15.55 12.68 3.84
N VAL A 24 16.00 11.59 4.45
CA VAL A 24 17.43 11.21 4.56
C VAL A 24 17.73 9.89 3.86
N ARG A 25 16.69 9.21 3.35
CA ARG A 25 16.76 7.97 2.59
C ARG A 25 15.60 7.87 1.60
N THR A 26 15.71 6.90 0.69
CA THR A 26 14.62 6.60 -0.26
C THR A 26 13.53 5.81 0.46
N GLY A 27 12.44 6.49 0.81
CA GLY A 27 11.25 5.84 1.34
C GLY A 27 10.56 4.96 0.29
N HIS A 28 10.06 3.80 0.71
CA HIS A 28 9.33 2.84 -0.12
C HIS A 28 8.46 1.95 0.76
N ALA A 29 7.39 1.42 0.17
CA ALA A 29 6.47 0.54 0.88
C ALA A 29 7.06 -0.85 1.11
N THR A 30 6.59 -1.51 2.17
CA THR A 30 6.74 -2.95 2.36
C THR A 30 5.92 -3.68 1.33
N THR A 31 6.57 -4.50 0.51
CA THR A 31 5.89 -5.29 -0.52
C THR A 31 5.56 -6.67 0.03
N THR A 32 4.29 -7.06 -0.07
CA THR A 32 3.78 -8.33 0.44
C THR A 32 3.22 -9.18 -0.69
N LEU A 33 3.53 -10.47 -0.70
CA LEU A 33 2.90 -11.45 -1.57
C LEU A 33 1.86 -12.24 -0.77
N ILE A 34 0.65 -12.34 -1.32
CA ILE A 34 -0.40 -13.24 -0.84
C ILE A 34 -0.64 -14.30 -1.91
N VAL A 35 -0.61 -15.58 -1.53
CA VAL A 35 -0.92 -16.70 -2.41
C VAL A 35 -2.17 -17.42 -1.91
N ALA A 36 -3.27 -17.31 -2.65
CA ALA A 36 -4.56 -17.91 -2.33
C ALA A 36 -5.07 -18.74 -3.52
N GLY A 37 -4.88 -20.06 -3.47
CA GLY A 37 -5.21 -20.94 -4.58
C GLY A 37 -4.42 -20.58 -5.85
N LYS A 38 -5.13 -20.12 -6.89
CA LYS A 38 -4.51 -19.65 -8.15
C LYS A 38 -4.11 -18.17 -8.10
N ALA A 39 -4.64 -17.40 -7.14
CA ALA A 39 -4.32 -15.99 -7.01
C ALA A 39 -2.95 -15.82 -6.36
N LYS A 40 -2.10 -15.04 -7.03
CA LYS A 40 -0.83 -14.49 -6.54
C LYS A 40 -0.96 -12.98 -6.58
N ILE A 41 -1.16 -12.38 -5.41
CA ILE A 41 -1.52 -10.98 -5.23
C ILE A 41 -0.30 -10.29 -4.61
N LEU A 42 0.25 -9.29 -5.31
CA LEU A 42 1.36 -8.50 -4.82
C LEU A 42 0.82 -7.16 -4.30
N ILE A 43 1.07 -6.85 -3.04
CA ILE A 43 0.64 -5.63 -2.37
C ILE A 43 1.79 -4.63 -2.36
N ASP A 44 1.53 -3.40 -2.83
CA ASP A 44 2.47 -2.26 -2.79
C ASP A 44 3.89 -2.55 -3.28
N PRO A 45 4.12 -2.81 -4.59
CA PRO A 45 5.45 -2.93 -5.16
C PRO A 45 6.18 -1.57 -5.21
N GLY A 46 6.65 -1.09 -4.05
CA GLY A 46 7.24 0.23 -3.86
C GLY A 46 8.70 0.39 -4.35
N LEU A 47 9.38 -0.72 -4.61
CA LEU A 47 10.72 -0.75 -5.21
C LEU A 47 10.67 -0.68 -6.74
N PRO A 48 11.73 -0.17 -7.41
CA PRO A 48 11.82 -0.19 -8.88
C PRO A 48 11.70 -1.60 -9.46
N GLY A 49 11.16 -1.71 -10.69
CA GLY A 49 10.87 -2.98 -11.37
C GLY A 49 11.95 -4.07 -11.26
N PRO A 50 13.21 -3.80 -11.64
CA PRO A 50 14.29 -4.79 -11.52
C PRO A 50 14.56 -5.25 -10.09
N ALA A 51 14.47 -4.33 -9.13
CA ALA A 51 14.70 -4.64 -7.71
C ALA A 51 13.56 -5.50 -7.16
N ILE A 52 12.29 -5.17 -7.44
CA ILE A 52 11.18 -5.97 -6.94
C ILE A 52 11.11 -7.36 -7.59
N ALA A 53 11.47 -7.48 -8.87
CA ALA A 53 11.58 -8.77 -9.55
C ALA A 53 12.65 -9.67 -8.89
N ALA A 54 13.81 -9.11 -8.55
CA ALA A 54 14.85 -9.85 -7.84
C ALA A 54 14.39 -10.31 -6.45
N ARG A 55 13.77 -9.41 -5.66
CA ARG A 55 13.23 -9.75 -4.33
C ARG A 55 12.15 -10.84 -4.40
N LEU A 56 11.28 -10.77 -5.40
CA LEU A 56 10.24 -11.79 -5.63
C LEU A 56 10.86 -13.17 -5.92
N ALA A 57 11.89 -13.23 -6.76
CA ALA A 57 12.60 -14.47 -7.05
C ALA A 57 13.31 -15.02 -5.80
N GLU A 58 14.00 -14.18 -5.03
CA GLU A 58 14.72 -14.60 -3.82
C GLU A 58 13.81 -15.15 -2.73
N ARG A 59 12.62 -14.56 -2.53
CA ARG A 59 11.74 -14.90 -1.40
C ARG A 59 10.63 -15.89 -1.73
N ALA A 60 10.22 -15.95 -3.00
CA ALA A 60 9.11 -16.78 -3.44
C ALA A 60 9.44 -17.68 -4.63
N ASN A 61 10.62 -17.56 -5.25
CA ASN A 61 10.98 -18.27 -6.49
C ASN A 61 9.93 -18.06 -7.59
N LEU A 62 9.42 -16.83 -7.72
CA LEU A 62 8.41 -16.45 -8.70
C LEU A 62 8.96 -15.39 -9.66
N ALA A 63 8.60 -15.53 -10.94
CA ALA A 63 8.82 -14.50 -11.94
C ALA A 63 7.66 -13.46 -11.92
N PRO A 64 7.90 -12.20 -12.30
CA PRO A 64 6.86 -11.16 -12.33
C PRO A 64 5.63 -11.54 -13.17
N GLU A 65 5.80 -12.28 -14.26
CA GLU A 65 4.71 -12.72 -15.15
C GLU A 65 3.75 -13.71 -14.49
N SER A 66 4.16 -14.32 -13.37
CA SER A 66 3.33 -15.24 -12.61
C SER A 66 2.39 -14.52 -11.62
N ILE A 67 2.60 -13.23 -11.38
CA ILE A 67 1.72 -12.42 -10.53
C ILE A 67 0.40 -12.18 -11.27
N THR A 68 -0.70 -12.53 -10.61
CA THR A 68 -2.05 -12.43 -11.17
C THR A 68 -2.68 -11.07 -10.89
N HIS A 69 -2.42 -10.51 -9.71
CA HIS A 69 -3.00 -9.25 -9.26
C HIS A 69 -1.91 -8.42 -8.58
N VAL A 70 -1.96 -7.11 -8.78
CA VAL A 70 -1.27 -6.13 -7.95
C VAL A 70 -2.33 -5.31 -7.26
N PHE A 71 -2.26 -5.17 -5.95
CA PHE A 71 -3.15 -4.30 -5.18
C PHE A 71 -2.34 -3.19 -4.52
N LEU A 72 -2.85 -1.96 -4.59
CA LEU A 72 -2.26 -0.83 -3.87
C LEU A 72 -3.11 -0.46 -2.67
N THR A 73 -2.49 -0.35 -1.50
CA THR A 73 -3.17 0.13 -0.28
C THR A 73 -3.50 1.62 -0.37
N SER A 74 -2.69 2.38 -1.08
CA SER A 74 -2.92 3.78 -1.47
C SER A 74 -2.16 4.10 -2.76
N PHE A 75 -2.56 5.17 -3.46
CA PHE A 75 -1.94 5.55 -4.74
C PHE A 75 -0.63 6.35 -4.60
N HIS A 76 -0.04 6.40 -3.39
CA HIS A 76 1.19 7.14 -3.16
C HIS A 76 2.33 6.68 -4.08
N PRO A 77 3.20 7.60 -4.59
CA PRO A 77 4.23 7.24 -5.56
C PRO A 77 5.18 6.12 -5.11
N ASP A 78 5.41 6.00 -3.81
CA ASP A 78 6.36 5.07 -3.22
C ASP A 78 5.77 3.69 -2.88
N THR A 79 4.47 3.46 -3.16
CA THR A 79 3.82 2.14 -3.17
C THR A 79 3.85 1.50 -4.56
N ARG A 80 4.11 2.27 -5.62
CA ARG A 80 3.80 1.88 -7.01
C ARG A 80 4.96 1.90 -8.01
N ARG A 81 6.21 2.08 -7.57
CA ARG A 81 7.37 2.20 -8.48
C ARG A 81 7.68 0.94 -9.28
N GLY A 82 7.23 -0.21 -8.81
CA GLY A 82 7.47 -1.52 -9.42
C GLY A 82 6.41 -1.97 -10.42
N LEU A 83 5.32 -1.21 -10.59
CA LEU A 83 4.15 -1.63 -11.39
C LEU A 83 4.51 -2.09 -12.81
N ALA A 84 5.44 -1.40 -13.48
CA ALA A 84 5.84 -1.72 -14.84
C ALA A 84 6.43 -3.15 -15.00
N ALA A 85 6.92 -3.77 -13.92
CA ALA A 85 7.39 -5.15 -13.93
C ALA A 85 6.25 -6.19 -13.99
N PHE A 86 5.00 -5.79 -13.74
CA PHE A 86 3.84 -6.69 -13.67
C PHE A 86 2.79 -6.35 -14.75
N PRO A 87 3.16 -6.35 -16.05
CA PRO A 87 2.27 -5.87 -17.10
C PRO A 87 1.05 -6.78 -17.33
N LYS A 88 1.13 -8.06 -16.95
CA LYS A 88 0.05 -9.06 -17.11
C LYS A 88 -0.90 -9.13 -15.92
N ALA A 89 -0.53 -8.55 -14.78
CA ALA A 89 -1.35 -8.55 -13.58
C ALA A 89 -2.52 -7.56 -13.73
N GLN A 90 -3.65 -7.88 -13.12
CA GLN A 90 -4.72 -6.91 -12.92
C GLN A 90 -4.31 -5.96 -11.79
N TRP A 91 -4.37 -4.66 -12.05
CA TRP A 91 -4.02 -3.64 -11.06
C TRP A 91 -5.28 -3.16 -10.36
N LEU A 92 -5.28 -3.31 -9.04
CA LEU A 92 -6.43 -3.16 -8.17
C LEU A 92 -6.15 -2.12 -7.09
N MET A 93 -7.19 -1.39 -6.71
CA MET A 93 -7.21 -0.50 -5.56
C MET A 93 -8.66 -0.35 -5.10
N SER A 94 -8.88 0.11 -3.88
CA SER A 94 -10.25 0.35 -3.41
C SER A 94 -10.98 1.35 -4.32
N GLU A 95 -12.31 1.18 -4.45
CA GLU A 95 -13.15 2.11 -5.22
C GLU A 95 -13.02 3.54 -4.66
N MET A 96 -13.13 3.69 -3.34
CA MET A 96 -13.01 4.97 -2.64
C MET A 96 -11.68 5.68 -2.94
N GLU A 97 -10.54 4.96 -2.95
CA GLU A 97 -9.24 5.58 -3.23
C GLU A 97 -9.21 6.08 -4.66
N ARG A 98 -9.66 5.26 -5.60
CA ARG A 98 -9.70 5.62 -7.03
C ARG A 98 -10.58 6.83 -7.30
N GLU A 99 -11.77 6.88 -6.71
CA GLU A 99 -12.72 7.99 -6.87
C GLU A 99 -12.20 9.28 -6.23
N SER A 100 -11.62 9.19 -5.03
CA SER A 100 -11.07 10.34 -4.32
C SER A 100 -9.93 11.02 -5.06
N LEU A 101 -9.21 10.29 -5.92
CA LEU A 101 -8.09 10.80 -6.71
C LEU A 101 -8.47 11.27 -8.11
N GLY A 102 -9.44 10.62 -8.75
CA GLY A 102 -9.75 10.82 -10.16
C GLY A 102 -10.12 12.27 -10.52
N VAL A 103 -11.09 12.84 -9.80
CA VAL A 103 -11.54 14.23 -10.06
C VAL A 103 -10.46 15.25 -9.70
N PRO A 104 -9.80 15.18 -8.52
CA PRO A 104 -8.73 16.12 -8.18
C PRO A 104 -7.54 16.09 -9.13
N LEU A 105 -7.07 14.90 -9.55
CA LEU A 105 -5.94 14.79 -10.49
C LEU A 105 -6.29 15.39 -11.85
N ALA A 106 -7.47 15.06 -12.39
CA ALA A 106 -7.92 15.60 -13.67
C ALA A 106 -8.14 17.12 -13.61
N SER A 107 -8.64 17.66 -12.49
CA SER A 107 -8.78 19.11 -12.31
C SER A 107 -7.42 19.79 -12.28
N ARG A 108 -6.49 19.31 -11.43
CA ARG A 108 -5.14 19.89 -11.33
C ARG A 108 -4.41 19.90 -12.66
N LEU A 109 -4.55 18.83 -13.46
CA LEU A 109 -3.96 18.76 -14.79
C LEU A 109 -4.55 19.82 -15.72
N ARG A 110 -5.89 19.95 -15.77
CA ARG A 110 -6.56 20.97 -16.60
C ARG A 110 -6.17 22.38 -16.18
N ASP A 111 -6.17 22.64 -14.87
CA ASP A 111 -5.85 23.95 -14.31
C ASP A 111 -4.41 24.35 -14.64
N GLU A 112 -3.44 23.43 -14.50
CA GLU A 112 -2.04 23.71 -14.84
C GLU A 112 -1.83 23.91 -16.35
N MET A 113 -2.49 23.10 -17.19
CA MET A 113 -2.45 23.27 -18.66
C MET A 113 -3.05 24.60 -19.13
N GLY A 114 -3.93 25.21 -18.35
CA GLY A 114 -4.56 26.50 -18.66
C GLY A 114 -3.77 27.74 -18.21
N ARG A 115 -2.63 27.56 -17.52
CA ARG A 115 -1.82 28.69 -17.02
C ARG A 115 -0.93 29.28 -18.11
N GLU A 116 -0.77 30.60 -18.10
CA GLU A 116 0.13 31.30 -19.02
C GLU A 116 1.61 30.89 -18.85
N ASN A 117 2.03 30.60 -17.61
CA ASN A 117 3.37 30.11 -17.26
C ASN A 117 3.30 28.68 -16.74
N ALA A 118 2.70 27.78 -17.52
CA ALA A 118 2.50 26.39 -17.14
C ALA A 118 3.82 25.63 -16.91
N ASP A 119 3.90 24.92 -15.78
CA ASP A 119 5.01 24.03 -15.46
C ASP A 119 4.89 22.72 -16.27
N GLN A 120 5.74 22.58 -17.28
CA GLN A 120 5.72 21.42 -18.18
C GLN A 120 6.12 20.11 -17.47
N GLU A 121 6.96 20.17 -16.43
CA GLU A 121 7.34 18.99 -15.64
C GLU A 121 6.16 18.52 -14.80
N LEU A 122 5.47 19.46 -14.15
CA LEU A 122 4.25 19.17 -13.39
C LEU A 122 3.15 18.58 -14.30
N ILE A 123 2.95 19.14 -15.50
CA ILE A 123 2.00 18.60 -16.48
C ILE A 123 2.36 17.17 -16.87
N ALA A 124 3.63 16.89 -17.17
CA ALA A 124 4.08 15.55 -17.54
C ALA A 124 3.86 14.54 -16.41
N MET A 125 4.16 14.94 -15.16
CA MET A 125 3.91 14.12 -13.97
C MET A 125 2.40 13.83 -13.79
N LEU A 126 1.56 14.86 -13.86
CA LEU A 126 0.11 14.71 -13.69
C LEU A 126 -0.51 13.86 -14.81
N LYS A 127 -0.06 14.01 -16.06
CA LYS A 127 -0.49 13.13 -17.17
C LYS A 127 -0.14 11.68 -16.89
N THR A 128 1.09 11.43 -16.47
CA THR A 128 1.55 10.08 -16.11
C THR A 128 0.68 9.48 -15.00
N ASP A 129 0.35 10.26 -13.97
CA ASP A 129 -0.49 9.80 -12.87
C ASP A 129 -1.94 9.53 -13.29
N VAL A 130 -2.52 10.37 -14.16
CA VAL A 130 -3.86 10.15 -14.73
C VAL A 130 -3.89 8.88 -15.57
N GLU A 131 -2.91 8.69 -16.47
CA GLU A 131 -2.81 7.49 -17.32
C GLU A 131 -2.62 6.23 -16.47
N LEU A 132 -1.81 6.33 -15.42
CA LEU A 132 -1.58 5.22 -14.51
C LEU A 132 -2.83 4.88 -13.71
N LEU A 133 -3.52 5.88 -13.14
CA LEU A 133 -4.76 5.68 -12.40
C LEU A 133 -5.87 5.08 -13.28
N ALA A 134 -5.92 5.46 -14.56
CA ALA A 134 -6.87 4.91 -15.53
C ALA A 134 -6.68 3.41 -15.76
N ARG A 135 -5.48 2.86 -15.53
CA ARG A 135 -5.19 1.42 -15.64
C ARG A 135 -5.69 0.62 -14.43
N PHE A 136 -5.91 1.26 -13.28
CA PHE A 136 -6.44 0.59 -12.10
C PHE A 136 -7.93 0.28 -12.25
N VAL A 137 -8.32 -0.90 -11.76
CA VAL A 137 -9.71 -1.34 -11.63
C VAL A 137 -10.09 -1.28 -10.16
N ALA A 138 -11.35 -0.92 -9.87
CA ALA A 138 -11.88 -0.99 -8.53
C ALA A 138 -11.84 -2.46 -8.05
N ALA A 139 -11.22 -2.68 -6.90
CA ALA A 139 -11.13 -3.98 -6.29
C ALA A 139 -12.50 -4.43 -5.77
N PRO A 140 -12.89 -5.70 -5.97
CA PRO A 140 -14.02 -6.28 -5.23
C PRO A 140 -13.70 -6.38 -3.74
N ASP A 141 -14.71 -6.51 -2.90
CA ASP A 141 -14.56 -6.69 -1.45
C ASP A 141 -13.66 -7.88 -1.07
N SER A 142 -13.61 -8.91 -1.93
CA SER A 142 -12.77 -10.09 -1.77
C SER A 142 -11.89 -10.29 -3.00
N LEU A 143 -10.56 -10.22 -2.83
CA LEU A 143 -9.58 -10.38 -3.90
C LEU A 143 -9.40 -11.84 -4.32
N ALA A 144 -9.61 -12.75 -3.38
CA ALA A 144 -9.60 -14.21 -3.55
C ALA A 144 -10.26 -14.85 -2.32
N GLU A 145 -10.55 -16.16 -2.37
CA GLU A 145 -11.08 -16.89 -1.23
C GLU A 145 -10.16 -16.75 0.01
N GLY A 146 -10.67 -16.10 1.06
CA GLY A 146 -9.94 -15.82 2.30
C GLY A 146 -8.93 -14.66 2.21
N VAL A 147 -9.12 -13.75 1.25
CA VAL A 147 -8.31 -12.53 1.09
C VAL A 147 -9.26 -11.35 0.85
N ASP A 148 -9.59 -10.65 1.92
CA ASP A 148 -10.64 -9.64 1.93
C ASP A 148 -10.07 -8.23 2.10
N LEU A 149 -10.72 -7.25 1.48
CA LEU A 149 -10.40 -5.84 1.68
C LEU A 149 -10.75 -5.43 3.11
N PHE A 150 -9.89 -4.61 3.70
CA PHE A 150 -10.11 -4.02 5.02
C PHE A 150 -10.00 -2.50 4.88
N PRO A 151 -11.12 -1.76 4.78
CA PRO A 151 -11.09 -0.30 4.68
C PRO A 151 -10.36 0.32 5.88
N MET A 152 -9.43 1.24 5.61
CA MET A 152 -8.62 1.93 6.63
C MET A 152 -8.50 3.43 6.31
N PRO A 153 -9.62 4.16 6.17
CA PRO A 153 -9.59 5.58 5.81
C PRO A 153 -8.83 6.40 6.85
N GLY A 154 -8.21 7.49 6.41
CA GLY A 154 -7.60 8.47 7.29
C GLY A 154 -6.27 8.99 6.78
N VAL A 155 -5.33 8.11 6.43
CA VAL A 155 -4.08 8.56 5.77
C VAL A 155 -4.39 9.09 4.38
N THR A 156 -5.19 8.33 3.62
CA THR A 156 -5.92 8.82 2.45
C THR A 156 -7.42 8.54 2.65
N PRO A 157 -8.33 9.17 1.88
CA PRO A 157 -9.76 8.92 2.02
C PRO A 157 -10.17 7.46 1.75
N GLY A 158 -9.45 6.76 0.86
CA GLY A 158 -9.78 5.40 0.44
C GLY A 158 -8.74 4.35 0.77
N MET A 159 -7.76 4.66 1.64
CA MET A 159 -6.74 3.69 2.03
C MET A 159 -7.40 2.38 2.48
N CYS A 160 -6.85 1.28 2.02
CA CYS A 160 -7.43 -0.03 2.25
C CYS A 160 -6.32 -1.07 2.46
N GLY A 161 -6.36 -1.72 3.63
CA GLY A 161 -5.55 -2.88 3.92
C GLY A 161 -6.14 -4.15 3.32
N VAL A 162 -5.46 -5.28 3.57
CA VAL A 162 -5.93 -6.61 3.16
C VAL A 162 -5.89 -7.53 4.36
N LEU A 163 -7.05 -8.09 4.72
CA LEU A 163 -7.21 -9.06 5.80
C LEU A 163 -7.14 -10.48 5.24
N VAL A 164 -6.26 -11.28 5.83
CA VAL A 164 -6.04 -12.68 5.48
C VAL A 164 -6.25 -13.53 6.74
N PRO A 165 -7.47 -14.01 6.99
CA PRO A 165 -7.73 -14.93 8.08
C PRO A 165 -7.18 -16.33 7.76
N ASP A 166 -6.56 -16.93 8.76
CA ASP A 166 -6.19 -18.34 8.79
C ASP A 166 -6.85 -19.05 10.00
N GLN A 167 -6.78 -20.37 10.07
CA GLN A 167 -7.35 -21.20 11.14
C GLN A 167 -6.90 -20.78 12.55
N LYS A 168 -5.72 -20.16 12.68
CA LYS A 168 -5.13 -19.79 13.97
C LYS A 168 -4.98 -18.29 14.18
N HIS A 169 -4.85 -17.51 13.12
CA HIS A 169 -4.48 -16.10 13.19
C HIS A 169 -5.13 -15.29 12.08
N ALA A 170 -5.50 -14.05 12.37
CA ALA A 170 -5.80 -13.05 11.36
C ALA A 170 -4.56 -12.22 11.03
N THR A 171 -4.11 -12.23 9.78
CA THR A 171 -3.01 -11.37 9.31
C THR A 171 -3.57 -10.16 8.56
N LEU A 172 -3.22 -8.95 8.97
CA LEU A 172 -3.64 -7.72 8.31
C LEU A 172 -2.43 -7.02 7.67
N ILE A 173 -2.49 -6.78 6.37
CA ILE A 173 -1.56 -5.89 5.67
C ILE A 173 -2.11 -4.46 5.82
N THR A 174 -1.42 -3.61 6.58
CA THR A 174 -1.99 -2.34 7.04
C THR A 174 -1.69 -1.16 6.11
N GLY A 175 -0.70 -1.29 5.23
CA GLY A 175 -0.16 -0.14 4.50
C GLY A 175 0.27 0.98 5.48
N ASP A 176 0.14 2.23 5.04
CA ASP A 176 0.55 3.39 5.84
C ASP A 176 -0.42 3.76 6.97
N ALA A 177 -1.54 3.04 7.15
CA ALA A 177 -2.37 3.21 8.34
C ALA A 177 -1.57 2.89 9.62
N ILE A 178 -0.64 1.94 9.52
CA ILE A 178 0.37 1.66 10.55
C ILE A 178 1.74 1.53 9.85
N PRO A 179 2.52 2.62 9.77
CA PRO A 179 3.76 2.62 8.99
C PRO A 179 4.85 1.73 9.59
N THR A 180 5.16 1.88 10.89
CA THR A 180 6.29 1.18 11.53
C THR A 180 5.91 0.66 12.90
N LEU A 181 6.76 -0.22 13.46
CA LEU A 181 6.54 -0.75 14.81
C LEU A 181 6.47 0.38 15.84
N GLU A 182 7.26 1.45 15.71
CA GLU A 182 7.19 2.56 16.66
C GLU A 182 5.87 3.34 16.57
N HIS A 183 5.22 3.39 15.39
CA HIS A 183 3.86 3.94 15.27
C HIS A 183 2.86 3.06 16.01
N LEU A 184 2.99 1.74 15.84
CA LEU A 184 2.14 0.74 16.50
C LEU A 184 2.28 0.82 18.03
N GLU A 185 3.51 0.79 18.55
CA GLU A 185 3.79 0.79 19.99
C GLU A 185 3.37 2.08 20.68
N ARG A 186 3.49 3.24 20.00
CA ARG A 186 3.15 4.55 20.57
C ARG A 186 1.71 4.96 20.33
N GLY A 187 0.97 4.25 19.48
CA GLY A 187 -0.40 4.62 19.11
C GLY A 187 -0.48 5.94 18.33
N VAL A 188 0.52 6.24 17.49
CA VAL A 188 0.61 7.48 16.72
C VAL A 188 0.41 7.23 15.23
N MET A 189 -0.33 8.13 14.57
CA MET A 189 -0.65 8.00 13.15
C MET A 189 0.50 8.48 12.27
N ALA A 190 0.49 8.05 11.00
CA ALA A 190 1.40 8.56 9.99
C ALA A 190 1.37 10.10 9.92
N THR A 191 2.54 10.72 9.81
CA THR A 191 2.64 12.16 9.60
C THR A 191 1.95 12.57 8.30
N GLY A 192 1.08 13.59 8.36
CA GLY A 192 0.40 14.10 7.16
C GLY A 192 -0.86 13.34 6.76
N ALA A 193 -1.49 12.58 7.67
CA ALA A 193 -2.78 11.96 7.43
C ALA A 193 -3.83 12.99 6.97
N PHE A 194 -4.64 12.60 5.98
CA PHE A 194 -5.74 13.41 5.44
C PHE A 194 -6.81 13.72 6.50
N ASP A 195 -7.23 12.71 7.27
CA ASP A 195 -8.14 12.83 8.40
C ASP A 195 -7.57 12.06 9.60
N VAL A 196 -7.13 12.81 10.61
CA VAL A 196 -6.50 12.25 11.81
C VAL A 196 -7.47 11.42 12.65
N ARG A 197 -8.77 11.79 12.69
CA ARG A 197 -9.77 11.05 13.48
C ARG A 197 -10.07 9.72 12.83
N ALA A 198 -10.33 9.72 11.53
CA ALA A 198 -10.54 8.48 10.77
C ALA A 198 -9.29 7.58 10.82
N ALA A 199 -8.08 8.14 10.72
CA ALA A 199 -6.85 7.37 10.85
C ALA A 199 -6.73 6.70 12.22
N GLN A 200 -7.08 7.42 13.30
CA GLN A 200 -7.10 6.87 14.66
C GLN A 200 -8.14 5.76 14.86
N GLU A 201 -9.30 5.86 14.22
CA GLU A 201 -10.34 4.82 14.23
C GLU A 201 -9.86 3.58 13.48
N SER A 202 -9.38 3.73 12.25
CA SER A 202 -8.80 2.65 11.44
C SER A 202 -7.64 1.94 12.16
N PHE A 203 -6.79 2.68 12.85
CA PHE A 203 -5.70 2.13 13.64
C PHE A 203 -6.20 1.26 14.81
N LYS A 204 -7.26 1.68 15.50
CA LYS A 204 -7.84 0.91 16.61
C LYS A 204 -8.49 -0.38 16.09
N GLU A 205 -9.28 -0.29 15.02
CA GLU A 205 -9.92 -1.46 14.41
C GLU A 205 -8.89 -2.49 13.94
N ALA A 206 -7.78 -2.03 13.36
CA ALA A 206 -6.67 -2.89 12.96
C ALA A 206 -6.11 -3.70 14.13
N ILE A 207 -5.90 -3.05 15.28
CA ILE A 207 -5.38 -3.69 16.50
C ILE A 207 -6.42 -4.65 17.10
N GLU A 208 -7.71 -4.33 17.00
CA GLU A 208 -8.75 -5.21 17.54
C GLU A 208 -8.84 -6.53 16.75
N ILE A 209 -8.73 -6.46 15.42
CA ILE A 209 -8.98 -7.60 14.54
C ILE A 209 -7.76 -8.48 14.27
N ALA A 210 -6.56 -7.89 14.14
CA ALA A 210 -5.39 -8.61 13.66
C ALA A 210 -4.61 -9.29 14.78
N ASP A 211 -4.11 -10.50 14.54
CA ASP A 211 -3.12 -11.18 15.39
C ASP A 211 -1.70 -10.91 14.90
N LEU A 212 -1.53 -10.85 13.57
CA LEU A 212 -0.30 -10.50 12.87
C LEU A 212 -0.55 -9.28 11.99
N MET A 213 0.43 -8.38 11.89
CA MET A 213 0.31 -7.17 11.10
C MET A 213 1.53 -7.01 10.19
N VAL A 214 1.32 -6.82 8.90
CA VAL A 214 2.39 -6.39 7.98
C VAL A 214 2.31 -4.88 7.83
N LEU A 215 3.31 -4.20 8.38
CA LEU A 215 3.34 -2.75 8.48
C LEU A 215 3.78 -2.11 7.15
N GLY A 216 3.31 -0.89 6.86
CA GLY A 216 3.50 -0.26 5.55
C GLY A 216 4.94 0.08 5.20
N ARG A 217 5.77 0.32 6.21
CA ARG A 217 7.17 0.82 6.11
C ARG A 217 8.12 0.03 7.01
N ASP A 218 7.70 -1.16 7.42
CA ASP A 218 8.41 -2.03 8.34
C ASP A 218 7.98 -3.50 8.11
N ASN A 219 8.48 -4.44 8.89
CA ASN A 219 8.25 -5.87 8.69
C ASN A 219 6.89 -6.34 9.24
N MET A 220 6.63 -7.64 9.10
CA MET A 220 5.55 -8.32 9.82
C MET A 220 5.86 -8.40 11.31
N VAL A 221 4.87 -8.06 12.13
CA VAL A 221 4.97 -8.07 13.59
C VAL A 221 3.78 -8.79 14.21
N VAL A 222 3.98 -9.24 15.45
CA VAL A 222 2.89 -9.69 16.31
C VAL A 222 2.15 -8.47 16.83
N ASN A 223 0.83 -8.49 16.80
CA ASN A 223 0.05 -7.44 17.43
C ASN A 223 0.38 -7.40 18.95
N PRO A 224 0.92 -6.29 19.48
CA PRO A 224 1.38 -6.21 20.86
C PRO A 224 0.25 -6.37 21.90
N THR A 225 -1.01 -6.21 21.48
CA THR A 225 -2.18 -6.43 22.35
C THR A 225 -2.63 -7.89 22.40
N LYS A 226 -2.09 -8.74 21.52
CA LYS A 226 -2.42 -10.17 21.43
C LYS A 226 -1.29 -11.00 22.05
N ARG A 227 -1.66 -12.07 22.75
CA ARG A 227 -0.68 -13.09 23.16
C ARG A 227 -0.68 -14.19 22.11
N LEU A 228 0.41 -14.31 21.36
CA LEU A 228 0.66 -15.53 20.60
C LEU A 228 1.22 -16.59 21.55
N PHE A 229 0.68 -17.80 21.43
CA PHE A 229 0.94 -18.94 22.30
C PHE A 229 2.41 -19.34 22.38
#